data_AF-A0A544UWA5-F1
#
_entry.id   AF-A0A544UWA5-F1
#
_cell.length_a   1.000
_cell.length_b   1.000
_cell.length_c   1.000
_cell.angle_alpha   90.00
_cell.angle_beta   90.00
_cell.angle_gamma   90.00
#
_symmetry.space_group_name_H-M   'P 1'
#
loop_
_entity.id
_entity.type
_entity.pdbx_description
1 polymer ?
#
loop_
_entity_poly.entity_id
_entity_poly.type
_entity_poly.pdbx_seq_one_letter_code
_entity_poly.pdbx_strand_id
1 'polypeptide(L)' 'MIIEIDCYIHQALVIGKKCSKQQLNYKYLLAKELTDEIRDFPKLFCRLHNFELIPYDSEIEVDFVIDTDRIHRSSY' A
#
# COMPACT_ATOMS: atom_id res chain seq x y z
N MET A 1 -8.35 -0.06 -7.78
CA MET A 1 -7.56 1.03 -7.19
C MET A 1 -6.19 0.46 -6.98
N ILE A 2 -5.18 1.08 -7.57
CA ILE A 2 -3.79 0.64 -7.49
C ILE A 2 -3.09 1.52 -6.46
N ILE A 3 -2.31 0.89 -5.60
CA ILE A 3 -1.57 1.56 -4.54
C ILE A 3 -0.13 1.12 -4.64
N GLU A 4 0.78 2.09 -4.63
CA GLU A 4 2.18 1.82 -4.43
C GLU A 4 2.49 1.80 -2.94
N ILE A 5 3.14 0.74 -2.49
CA ILE A 5 3.75 0.65 -1.17
C ILE A 5 5.24 0.86 -1.38
N ASP A 6 5.71 2.06 -1.08
CA ASP A 6 7.11 2.43 -1.16
C ASP A 6 7.74 2.22 0.22
N CYS A 7 8.35 1.05 0.40
CA CYS A 7 9.18 0.79 1.55
C CYS A 7 10.63 1.13 1.18
N TYR A 8 11.37 1.78 2.09
CA TYR A 8 12.80 2.13 1.90
C TYR A 8 13.68 1.00 1.31
N ILE A 9 13.28 -0.25 1.54
CA ILE A 9 13.97 -1.47 1.11
C ILE A 9 13.32 -2.20 -0.08
N HIS A 10 12.05 -1.94 -0.41
CA HIS A 10 11.38 -2.51 -1.58
C HIS A 10 10.14 -1.70 -1.97
N GLN A 11 9.83 -1.65 -3.26
CA GLN A 11 8.56 -1.13 -3.76
C GLN A 11 7.62 -2.29 -4.10
N ALA A 12 6.33 -2.12 -3.88
CA ALA A 12 5.31 -3.09 -4.29
C ALA A 12 4.06 -2.38 -4.77
N LEU A 13 3.43 -2.95 -5.79
CA LEU A 13 2.12 -2.52 -6.26
C LEU A 13 1.06 -3.47 -5.72
N VAL A 14 -0.01 -2.91 -5.17
CA VAL A 14 -1.17 -3.66 -4.72
C VAL A 14 -2.44 -3.13 -5.37
N ILE A 15 -3.33 -4.04 -5.77
CA ILE A 15 -4.61 -3.72 -6.37
C ILE A 15 -5.75 -4.22 -5.50
N GLY A 16 -6.80 -3.42 -5.38
CA GLY A 16 -7.98 -3.81 -4.63
C GLY A 16 -9.17 -2.89 -4.82
N LYS A 17 -10.17 -3.09 -3.95
CA LYS A 17 -11.41 -2.30 -3.93
C LYS A 17 -11.09 -0.81 -3.70
N LYS A 18 -11.84 0.07 -4.37
CA LYS A 18 -11.76 1.53 -4.16
C LYS A 18 -12.00 1.86 -2.68
N CYS A 19 -11.10 2.65 -2.11
CA CYS A 19 -11.18 3.16 -0.75
C CYS A 19 -10.92 4.67 -0.76
N SER A 20 -11.47 5.41 0.20
CA SER A 20 -11.08 6.80 0.42
C SER A 20 -9.70 6.88 1.09
N LYS A 21 -9.05 8.04 1.03
CA LYS A 21 -7.77 8.27 1.74
C LYS A 21 -7.88 7.96 3.24
N GLN A 22 -9.00 8.33 3.87
CA GLN A 22 -9.24 8.06 5.30
C GLN A 22 -9.35 6.56 5.60
N GLN A 23 -10.08 5.82 4.76
CA GLN A 23 -10.17 4.37 4.87
C GLN A 23 -8.80 3.72 4.67
N LEU A 24 -8.02 4.22 3.70
CA LEU A 24 -6.68 3.70 3.45
C LEU A 24 -5.74 3.96 4.64
N ASN A 25 -5.83 5.13 5.27
CA ASN A 25 -5.08 5.45 6.49
C ASN A 25 -5.42 4.51 7.64
N TYR A 26 -6.70 4.22 7.84
CA TYR A 26 -7.11 3.25 8.87
C TYR A 26 -6.58 1.84 8.59
N LYS A 27 -6.66 1.40 7.33
CA LYS A 27 -6.14 0.10 6.88
C LYS A 27 -4.62 -0.02 7.08
N TYR A 28 -3.89 1.05 6.76
CA TYR A 28 -2.45 1.15 6.96
C TYR A 28 -2.07 1.07 8.44
N LEU A 29 -2.72 1.86 9.30
CA LEU A 29 -2.45 1.85 10.75
C LEU A 29 -2.68 0.46 11.36
N LEU A 30 -3.79 -0.20 11.00
CA LEU A 30 -4.06 -1.56 11.45
C LEU A 30 -3.00 -2.57 10.98
N ALA A 31 -2.52 -2.45 9.74
CA ALA A 31 -1.47 -3.32 9.24
C ALA A 31 -0.12 -3.04 9.93
N LYS A 32 0.18 -1.78 10.22
CA LYS A 32 1.40 -1.35 10.93
C LYS A 32 1.41 -1.80 12.39
N GLU A 33 0.27 -1.81 13.08
CA GLU A 33 0.18 -2.37 14.45
C GLU A 33 0.42 -3.88 14.51
N LEU A 34 0.27 -4.59 13.40
CA LEU A 34 0.40 -6.05 13.33
C LEU A 34 1.77 -6.52 12.85
N THR A 35 2.64 -5.63 12.36
CA THR A 35 4.00 -5.96 11.95
C THR A 35 4.94 -4.77 12.06
N ASP A 36 6.07 -4.97 12.73
CA ASP A 36 7.23 -4.08 12.67
C ASP A 36 8.15 -4.42 11.48
N GLU A 37 7.94 -5.59 10.85
CA GLU A 37 8.70 -6.01 9.68
C GLU A 37 8.16 -5.39 8.39
N ILE A 38 8.85 -4.35 7.95
CA ILE A 38 8.57 -3.59 6.72
C ILE A 38 8.53 -4.50 5.47
N ARG A 39 9.34 -5.58 5.43
CA ARG A 39 9.39 -6.51 4.28
C ARG A 39 8.11 -7.31 4.08
N ASP A 40 7.41 -7.63 5.16
CA ASP A 40 6.19 -8.41 5.12
C ASP A 40 4.93 -7.53 5.08
N PHE A 41 5.09 -6.21 5.23
CA PHE A 41 3.99 -5.26 5.24
C PHE A 41 3.06 -5.38 4.01
N PRO A 42 3.52 -5.41 2.75
CA PRO A 42 2.62 -5.51 1.59
C PRO A 42 1.81 -6.80 1.59
N LYS A 43 2.46 -7.93 1.93
CA LYS A 43 1.79 -9.24 1.98
C LYS A 43 0.74 -9.26 3.09
N LEU A 44 1.07 -8.70 4.25
CA LEU A 44 0.13 -8.58 5.37
C LEU A 44 -1.04 -7.66 5.02
N PHE A 45 -0.76 -6.49 4.43
CA PHE A 45 -1.76 -5.54 3.98
C PHE A 45 -2.74 -6.18 2.99
N CYS A 46 -2.21 -6.92 2.01
CA CYS A 46 -2.99 -7.71 1.06
C CYS A 46 -3.92 -8.71 1.75
N ARG A 47 -3.39 -9.53 2.67
CA ARG A 47 -4.17 -10.56 3.38
C ARG A 47 -5.24 -9.95 4.30
N LEU A 48 -4.94 -8.85 4.99
CA LEU A 48 -5.87 -8.21 5.91
C LEU A 48 -7.03 -7.51 5.20
N HIS A 49 -6.74 -6.90 4.05
CA HIS A 49 -7.69 -5.99 3.40
C HIS A 49 -8.25 -6.50 2.08
N ASN A 50 -7.93 -7.74 1.70
CA ASN A 50 -8.27 -8.36 0.42
C ASN A 50 -7.77 -7.53 -0.78
N PHE A 51 -6.50 -7.14 -0.70
CA PHE A 51 -5.74 -6.61 -1.84
C PHE A 51 -4.88 -7.72 -2.43
N GLU A 52 -4.48 -7.55 -3.69
CA GLU A 52 -3.62 -8.48 -4.40
C GLU A 52 -2.32 -7.78 -4.78
N LEU A 53 -1.20 -8.48 -4.65
CA LEU A 53 0.09 -8.02 -5.15
C LEU A 53 0.12 -8.19 -6.67
N ILE A 54 0.52 -7.15 -7.37
CA ILE A 54 0.77 -7.20 -8.82
C ILE A 54 2.26 -6.95 -9.09
N PRO A 55 2.78 -7.39 -10.26
CA PRO A 55 4.15 -7.09 -10.65
C PRO A 55 4.42 -5.59 -10.56
N TYR A 56 5.57 -5.22 -9.98
CA TYR A 56 5.97 -3.83 -9.93
C TYR A 56 6.29 -3.34 -11.34
N ASP A 57 5.72 -2.19 -11.69
CA ASP A 57 5.95 -1.49 -12.94
C ASP A 57 5.81 0.01 -12.68
N SER A 58 6.91 0.74 -12.83
CA SER A 58 6.97 2.18 -12.57
C SER A 58 6.17 3.01 -13.59
N GLU A 59 5.76 2.40 -14.71
CA GLU A 59 4.89 3.05 -15.70
C GLU A 59 3.40 2.92 -15.32
N ILE A 60 3.07 2.08 -14.33
CA ILE A 60 1.68 1.95 -13.86
C ILE A 60 1.28 3.17 -13.05
N GLU A 61 0.20 3.77 -13.50
CA GLU A 61 -0.48 4.87 -12.85
C GLU A 61 -1.16 4.41 -11.54
N VAL A 62 -0.71 4.94 -10.40
CA VAL A 62 -1.24 4.57 -9.06
C VAL A 62 -2.17 5.63 -8.48
N ASP A 63 -3.20 5.22 -7.75
CA ASP A 63 -4.15 6.13 -7.11
C ASP A 63 -3.55 6.77 -5.84
N PHE A 64 -2.77 5.99 -5.08
CA PHE A 64 -2.19 6.36 -3.79
C PHE A 64 -0.79 5.77 -3.64
N VAL A 65 0.05 6.46 -2.88
CA VAL A 65 1.36 5.99 -2.43
C VAL A 65 1.35 5.90 -0.90
N ILE A 66 1.70 4.74 -0.39
CA ILE A 66 1.97 4.48 1.03
C ILE A 66 3.49 4.49 1.18
N ASP A 67 3.99 5.60 1.70
CA ASP A 67 5.36 5.69 2.20
C ASP A 67 5.35 5.19 3.66
N THR A 68 6.40 4.51 4.11
CA THR A 68 6.51 3.84 5.44
C THR A 68 6.19 4.70 6.66
N ASP A 69 6.04 6.01 6.48
CA ASP A 69 5.52 6.95 7.48
C ASP A 69 4.29 7.78 7.06
N ARG A 70 3.87 7.80 5.78
CA ARG A 70 2.79 8.69 5.31
C ARG A 70 2.06 8.19 4.06
N ILE A 71 0.75 8.47 4.00
CA ILE A 71 -0.09 8.21 2.81
C ILE A 71 -0.31 9.48 2.01
N HIS A 72 0.13 9.46 0.76
CA HIS A 72 -0.01 10.55 -0.19
C HIS A 72 -0.87 10.11 -1.37
N ARG A 73 -1.63 11.07 -1.92
CA ARG A 73 -2.33 10.83 -3.19
C ARG A 73 -1.30 11.00 -4.29
N SER A 74 -1.22 10.05 -5.22
CA SER A 74 -0.37 10.25 -6.40
C SER A 74 -0.82 11.54 -7.08
N SER A 75 0.12 12.46 -7.24
CA SER A 75 -0.11 13.76 -7.87
C SER A 75 0.79 13.76 -9.09
N TYR A 76 0.20 13.76 -10.28
CA TYR A 76 0.91 13.99 -11.55
C TYR A 76 1.60 15.35 -11.55
#